data_AF-A0A4Y8D7A5-F1
#
_entry.id   AF-A0A4Y8D7A5-F1
#
_cell.length_a   1.000
_cell.length_b   1.000
_cell.length_c   1.000
_cell.angle_alpha   90.00
_cell.angle_beta   90.00
_cell.angle_gamma   90.00
#
_symmetry.space_group_name_H-M   'P 1'
#
loop_
_entity.id
_entity.type
_entity.pdbx_description
1 polymer ?
#
loop_
_entity_poly.entity_id
_entity_poly.type
_entity_poly.pdbx_seq_one_letter_code
_entity_poly.pdbx_strand_id
1 'polypeptide(L)'
;MSPPKSFGRTIPFRPYTPEDLEQARRQFPEEKLASRALEKYAYANCYGRSSNRWFWKDNHSYTCGEDVVYHQIWVPRTREVRCPYNYKKYLIPLGGPPTLSQIDTPKPQRLSKLLTHRSETGWNLSRDHPRHLLNFPQEILDSIFGFTLSTQDHTIIPDVSTSNLVHKYRDSKFHQSYTLGGLTSEYLTSSYTPDVGTLGLSTIIHERRYDSQGKYFVLRRVCRDPIDATILRVCKSIGDQGNKFLYTGNEFEFLTTKTGKLGAPDSLVEDVLYPNSSSMRAFCQGRDDPEAIDVRQKIAQDAIIIIENRTPVLDLDFDIHQDLFVRFLRAIGPSKAAMIKTLRFAGPIKEHHCSQVSSCTKIRKYCQDDIIESLLLYITLIKRFCTNLQKLVITIWKDRDTSDNYRSNPTQFDRDERETHSYARLQNLLETQIRGLSTVQHLQVYENIQEKVECAKATEEWFSERTRQRGLKALEKAKLESRMQALDIGDDNASSSVETPV
;
A
#
# COMPACT_ATOMS: atom_id res chain seq x y z
N MET A 1 8.41 -41.93 -16.25
CA MET A 1 8.33 -40.45 -16.23
C MET A 1 7.32 -40.03 -17.29
N SER A 2 6.17 -39.49 -16.89
CA SER A 2 5.17 -38.98 -17.83
C SER A 2 5.68 -37.69 -18.48
N PRO A 3 5.46 -37.47 -19.79
CA PRO A 3 5.86 -36.23 -20.44
C PRO A 3 5.14 -35.03 -19.81
N PRO A 4 5.76 -33.84 -19.79
CA PRO A 4 5.13 -32.65 -19.22
C PRO A 4 3.84 -32.36 -19.98
N LYS A 5 2.72 -32.24 -19.28
CA LYS A 5 1.48 -31.73 -19.87
C LYS A 5 1.73 -30.29 -20.35
N SER A 6 1.67 -30.08 -21.66
CA SER A 6 1.69 -28.76 -22.29
C SER A 6 0.39 -28.03 -21.95
N PHE A 7 0.36 -27.30 -20.85
CA PHE A 7 -0.71 -26.33 -20.59
C PHE A 7 -0.46 -25.10 -21.44
N GLY A 8 -1.22 -24.97 -22.54
CA GLY A 8 -1.26 -23.80 -23.40
C GLY A 8 -2.15 -24.10 -24.60
N ARG A 9 -3.16 -23.26 -24.86
CA ARG A 9 -3.93 -23.34 -26.10
C ARG A 9 -2.96 -23.22 -27.28
N THR A 10 -2.89 -24.22 -28.14
CA THR A 10 -2.16 -24.18 -29.41
C THR A 10 -2.91 -23.31 -30.42
N ILE A 11 -2.90 -22.00 -30.20
CA ILE A 11 -3.22 -21.03 -31.25
C ILE A 11 -1.96 -20.91 -32.10
N PRO A 12 -1.99 -21.15 -33.42
CA PRO A 12 -0.79 -21.01 -34.25
C PRO A 12 -0.30 -19.57 -34.22
N PHE A 13 1.01 -19.39 -33.96
CA PHE A 13 1.64 -18.09 -33.98
C PHE A 13 1.55 -17.49 -35.39
N ARG A 14 1.04 -16.25 -35.51
CA ARG A 14 0.92 -15.54 -36.80
C ARG A 14 1.96 -14.42 -36.90
N PRO A 15 2.48 -14.09 -38.08
CA PRO A 15 3.31 -12.91 -38.21
C PRO A 15 2.50 -11.64 -37.89
N TYR A 16 3.17 -10.57 -37.46
CA TYR A 16 2.58 -9.24 -37.49
C TYR A 16 2.17 -8.87 -38.92
N THR A 17 1.02 -8.19 -39.06
CA THR A 17 0.45 -7.82 -40.36
C THR A 17 0.96 -6.47 -40.85
N PRO A 18 0.79 -6.11 -42.14
CA PRO A 18 1.12 -4.79 -42.64
C PRO A 18 0.41 -3.65 -41.88
N GLU A 19 -0.83 -3.88 -41.43
CA GLU A 19 -1.59 -2.92 -40.63
C GLU A 19 -0.94 -2.69 -39.26
N ASP A 20 -0.42 -3.75 -38.62
CA ASP A 20 0.34 -3.61 -37.38
C ASP A 20 1.61 -2.79 -37.57
N LEU A 21 2.27 -2.93 -38.72
CA LEU A 21 3.47 -2.16 -39.05
C LEU A 21 3.14 -0.68 -39.26
N GLU A 22 1.99 -0.37 -39.87
CA GLU A 22 1.51 0.99 -40.01
C GLU A 22 1.17 1.60 -38.64
N GLN A 23 0.50 0.84 -37.77
CA GLN A 23 0.21 1.26 -36.40
C GLN A 23 1.50 1.48 -35.59
N ALA A 24 2.49 0.58 -35.74
CA ALA A 24 3.80 0.72 -35.11
C ALA A 24 4.51 2.01 -35.54
N ARG A 25 4.47 2.37 -36.83
CA ARG A 25 5.04 3.62 -37.35
C ARG A 25 4.31 4.86 -36.85
N ARG A 26 2.99 4.79 -36.67
CA ARG A 26 2.20 5.89 -36.10
C ARG A 26 2.51 6.09 -34.62
N GLN A 27 2.72 5.00 -33.88
CA GLN A 27 3.00 5.04 -32.45
C GLN A 27 4.46 5.40 -32.12
N PHE A 28 5.41 5.02 -32.99
CA PHE A 28 6.85 5.30 -32.84
C PHE A 28 7.40 6.01 -34.08
N PRO A 29 6.97 7.25 -34.36
CA PRO A 29 7.37 7.99 -35.57
C PRO A 29 8.86 8.36 -35.57
N GLU A 30 9.51 8.36 -34.40
CA GLU A 30 10.94 8.63 -34.27
C GLU A 30 11.83 7.48 -34.77
N GLU A 31 11.30 6.27 -34.90
CA GLU A 31 12.04 5.11 -35.37
C GLU A 31 12.12 5.06 -36.90
N LYS A 32 13.31 5.34 -37.44
CA LYS A 32 13.56 5.35 -38.90
C LYS A 32 13.45 3.96 -39.54
N LEU A 33 13.69 2.90 -38.78
CA LEU A 33 13.62 1.52 -39.26
C LEU A 33 12.26 0.91 -38.93
N ALA A 34 11.56 0.42 -39.96
CA ALA A 34 10.27 -0.24 -39.82
C ALA A 34 10.32 -1.44 -38.85
N SER A 35 11.41 -2.19 -38.88
CA SER A 35 11.67 -3.31 -37.97
C SER A 35 11.87 -2.87 -36.52
N ARG A 36 12.45 -1.69 -36.26
CA ARG A 36 12.61 -1.12 -34.91
C ARG A 36 11.29 -0.56 -34.37
N ALA A 37 10.51 0.10 -35.21
CA ALA A 37 9.15 0.51 -34.87
C ALA A 37 8.29 -0.70 -34.50
N LEU A 38 8.35 -1.78 -35.30
CA LEU A 38 7.62 -3.02 -35.04
C LEU A 38 8.11 -3.73 -33.76
N GLU A 39 9.42 -3.71 -33.48
CA GLU A 39 9.99 -4.22 -32.23
C GLU A 39 9.43 -3.44 -31.01
N LYS A 40 9.50 -2.10 -31.01
CA LYS A 40 8.93 -1.27 -29.95
C LYS A 40 7.43 -1.50 -29.79
N TYR A 41 6.72 -1.63 -30.90
CA TYR A 41 5.29 -1.94 -30.91
C TYR A 41 4.99 -3.30 -30.31
N ALA A 42 5.77 -4.33 -30.64
CA ALA A 42 5.64 -5.65 -30.03
C ALA A 42 5.86 -5.59 -28.52
N TYR A 43 6.89 -4.86 -28.05
CA TYR A 43 7.14 -4.69 -26.62
C TYR A 43 6.05 -3.93 -25.87
N ALA A 44 5.54 -2.84 -26.46
CA ALA A 44 4.47 -2.03 -25.88
C ALA A 44 3.15 -2.81 -25.81
N ASN A 45 2.92 -3.71 -26.76
CA ASN A 45 1.68 -4.47 -26.89
C ASN A 45 1.85 -5.96 -26.56
N CYS A 46 2.88 -6.37 -25.81
CA CYS A 46 3.09 -7.78 -25.43
C CYS A 46 1.94 -8.36 -24.59
N TYR A 47 0.98 -7.53 -24.14
CA TYR A 47 -0.24 -7.94 -23.46
C TYR A 47 -1.39 -8.29 -24.41
N GLY A 48 -2.10 -9.37 -24.09
CA GLY A 48 -3.36 -9.71 -24.76
C GLY A 48 -3.17 -10.37 -26.14
N ARG A 49 -3.80 -9.80 -27.19
CA ARG A 49 -3.92 -10.44 -28.53
C ARG A 49 -2.59 -10.62 -29.28
N SER A 50 -1.53 -9.93 -28.86
CA SER A 50 -0.20 -9.97 -29.50
C SER A 50 0.68 -11.13 -29.01
N SER A 51 0.32 -11.83 -27.92
CA SER A 51 1.09 -12.96 -27.38
C SER A 51 1.15 -14.18 -28.31
N ASN A 52 0.34 -14.19 -29.37
CA ASN A 52 0.37 -15.21 -30.42
C ASN A 52 0.93 -14.69 -31.74
N ARG A 53 1.74 -13.61 -31.71
CA ARG A 53 2.36 -13.04 -32.91
C ARG A 53 3.88 -13.10 -32.89
N TRP A 54 4.49 -13.10 -34.06
CA TRP A 54 5.94 -13.12 -34.20
C TRP A 54 6.49 -12.12 -35.23
N PHE A 55 7.72 -11.66 -35.02
CA PHE A 55 8.45 -10.77 -35.93
C PHE A 55 9.89 -11.25 -36.14
N TRP A 56 10.52 -10.86 -37.25
CA TRP A 56 11.93 -11.17 -37.53
C TRP A 56 12.85 -10.08 -37.00
N LYS A 57 13.94 -10.48 -36.35
CA LYS A 57 15.06 -9.62 -35.97
C LYS A 57 16.35 -10.43 -35.95
N ASP A 58 17.46 -9.88 -36.46
CA ASP A 58 18.78 -10.51 -36.45
C ASP A 58 18.78 -11.98 -36.95
N ASN A 59 18.02 -12.27 -38.03
CA ASN A 59 17.81 -13.62 -38.60
C ASN A 59 17.14 -14.65 -37.66
N HIS A 60 16.44 -14.20 -36.62
CA HIS A 60 15.65 -15.05 -35.74
C HIS A 60 14.22 -14.54 -35.62
N SER A 61 13.27 -15.44 -35.40
CA SER A 61 11.90 -15.07 -35.06
C SER A 61 11.79 -14.76 -33.56
N TYR A 62 11.00 -13.74 -33.24
CA TYR A 62 10.72 -13.27 -31.88
C TYR A 62 9.23 -13.28 -31.64
N THR A 63 8.78 -13.68 -30.46
CA THR A 63 7.37 -13.65 -30.04
C THR A 63 7.24 -13.19 -28.60
N CYS A 64 6.11 -12.60 -28.20
CA CYS A 64 5.84 -12.26 -26.81
C CYS A 64 5.25 -13.48 -26.09
N GLY A 65 5.90 -13.94 -25.02
CA GLY A 65 5.36 -14.95 -24.12
C GLY A 65 4.63 -14.33 -22.93
N GLU A 66 3.98 -15.17 -22.13
CA GLU A 66 3.39 -14.75 -20.85
C GLU A 66 4.44 -14.11 -19.94
N ASP A 67 4.03 -13.06 -19.25
CA ASP A 67 4.81 -12.37 -18.25
C ASP A 67 5.26 -13.31 -17.13
N VAL A 68 6.42 -13.01 -16.57
CA VAL A 68 7.00 -13.73 -15.45
C VAL A 68 6.90 -12.84 -14.21
N VAL A 69 6.09 -13.25 -13.25
CA VAL A 69 6.09 -12.66 -11.91
C VAL A 69 7.37 -13.07 -11.20
N TYR A 70 8.12 -12.09 -10.66
CA TYR A 70 9.42 -12.33 -10.04
C TYR A 70 9.30 -13.22 -8.80
N HIS A 71 8.26 -13.05 -7.99
CA HIS A 71 8.01 -13.89 -6.82
C HIS A 71 6.97 -14.95 -7.17
N GLN A 72 7.18 -16.19 -6.72
CA GLN A 72 6.14 -17.20 -6.86
C GLN A 72 5.06 -16.91 -5.81
N ILE A 73 3.87 -16.54 -6.27
CA ILE A 73 2.71 -16.41 -5.39
C ILE A 73 2.42 -17.80 -4.81
N TRP A 74 2.61 -17.93 -3.51
CA TRP A 74 2.24 -19.15 -2.81
C TRP A 74 0.72 -19.23 -2.69
N VAL A 75 0.17 -20.32 -3.18
CA VAL A 75 -1.25 -20.65 -3.02
C VAL A 75 -1.33 -21.85 -2.09
N PRO A 76 -1.89 -21.72 -0.87
CA PRO A 76 -2.08 -22.85 0.00
C PRO A 76 -2.93 -23.91 -0.69
N ARG A 77 -2.68 -25.17 -0.33
CA ARG A 77 -3.71 -26.19 -0.51
C ARG A 77 -4.87 -25.87 0.43
N THR A 78 -6.03 -25.61 -0.15
CA THR A 78 -7.24 -25.30 0.60
C THR A 78 -8.30 -26.35 0.35
N ARG A 79 -9.20 -26.53 1.31
CA ARG A 79 -10.48 -27.21 1.11
C ARG A 79 -11.60 -26.17 1.15
N GLU A 80 -12.58 -26.33 0.29
CA GLU A 80 -13.81 -25.53 0.36
C GLU A 80 -14.71 -26.12 1.45
N VAL A 81 -15.17 -25.27 2.37
CA VAL A 81 -16.13 -25.61 3.43
C VAL A 81 -17.32 -24.67 3.35
N ARG A 82 -18.52 -25.23 3.45
CA ARG A 82 -19.75 -24.43 3.55
C ARG A 82 -20.07 -24.19 5.01
N CYS A 83 -20.13 -22.92 5.41
CA CYS A 83 -20.47 -22.56 6.77
C CYS A 83 -21.96 -22.84 7.04
N PRO A 84 -22.33 -23.55 8.12
CA PRO A 84 -23.72 -23.85 8.43
C PRO A 84 -24.53 -22.61 8.85
N TYR A 85 -23.87 -21.58 9.38
CA TYR A 85 -24.54 -20.39 9.93
C TYR A 85 -24.99 -19.41 8.86
N ASN A 86 -24.22 -19.25 7.77
CA ASN A 86 -24.51 -18.26 6.73
C ASN A 86 -24.55 -18.85 5.31
N TYR A 87 -24.35 -20.16 5.17
CA TYR A 87 -24.37 -20.91 3.91
C TYR A 87 -23.35 -20.46 2.85
N LYS A 88 -22.44 -19.56 3.22
CA LYS A 88 -21.34 -19.09 2.37
C LYS A 88 -20.22 -20.12 2.33
N LYS A 89 -19.42 -20.05 1.27
CA LYS A 89 -18.27 -20.93 1.03
C LYS A 89 -16.98 -20.26 1.53
N TYR A 90 -16.17 -21.03 2.23
CA TYR A 90 -14.90 -20.62 2.82
C TYR A 90 -13.77 -21.55 2.39
N LEU A 91 -12.54 -21.04 2.29
CA LEU A 91 -11.34 -21.81 1.98
C LEU A 91 -10.53 -22.07 3.26
N ILE A 92 -10.48 -23.31 3.71
CA ILE A 92 -9.71 -23.68 4.91
C ILE A 92 -8.35 -24.24 4.47
N PRO A 93 -7.21 -23.70 4.95
CA PRO A 93 -5.89 -24.20 4.60
C PRO A 93 -5.67 -25.60 5.20
N LEU A 94 -5.13 -26.52 4.41
CA LEU A 94 -4.95 -27.93 4.79
C LEU A 94 -3.65 -28.21 5.55
N GLY A 95 -2.80 -27.21 5.81
CA GLY A 95 -1.44 -27.39 6.35
C GLY A 95 -1.00 -26.32 7.35
N GLY A 96 -1.93 -25.63 8.00
CA GLY A 96 -1.62 -24.50 8.88
C GLY A 96 -1.26 -23.21 8.12
N PRO A 97 -0.87 -22.14 8.83
CA PRO A 97 -0.41 -20.90 8.21
C PRO A 97 0.90 -21.14 7.43
N PRO A 98 1.14 -20.41 6.33
CA PRO A 98 2.40 -20.53 5.60
C PRO A 98 3.60 -20.18 6.50
N THR A 99 4.65 -20.98 6.39
CA THR A 99 5.98 -20.62 6.92
C THR A 99 6.58 -19.49 6.08
N LEU A 100 7.49 -18.71 6.65
CA LEU A 100 8.20 -17.67 5.90
C LEU A 100 8.94 -18.22 4.66
N SER A 101 9.43 -19.47 4.72
CA SER A 101 10.06 -20.15 3.58
C SER A 101 9.09 -20.49 2.44
N GLN A 102 7.78 -20.46 2.70
CA GLN A 102 6.74 -20.71 1.72
C GLN A 102 6.19 -19.41 1.11
N ILE A 103 6.47 -18.25 1.72
CA ILE A 103 6.00 -16.94 1.25
C ILE A 103 7.13 -16.30 0.42
N ASP A 104 6.79 -15.64 -0.68
CA ASP A 104 7.76 -14.98 -1.58
C ASP A 104 8.84 -15.94 -2.12
N THR A 105 8.46 -17.21 -2.35
CA THR A 105 9.40 -18.24 -2.81
C THR A 105 10.09 -17.77 -4.09
N PRO A 106 11.42 -17.86 -4.19
CA PRO A 106 12.11 -17.48 -5.41
C PRO A 106 11.63 -18.30 -6.60
N LYS A 107 11.85 -17.72 -7.77
CA LYS A 107 11.40 -18.23 -9.06
C LYS A 107 11.69 -19.71 -9.25
N PRO A 108 10.80 -20.47 -9.92
CA PRO A 108 11.09 -21.84 -10.33
C PRO A 108 12.46 -21.95 -11.01
N GLN A 109 13.23 -23.00 -10.73
CA GLN A 109 14.61 -23.16 -11.22
C GLN A 109 14.78 -22.93 -12.73
N ARG A 110 13.78 -23.31 -13.53
CA ARG A 110 13.75 -23.04 -14.99
C ARG A 110 13.84 -21.55 -15.31
N LEU A 111 13.11 -20.72 -14.55
CA LEU A 111 13.06 -19.27 -14.70
C LEU A 111 14.22 -18.58 -14.00
N SER A 112 14.72 -19.15 -12.90
CA SER A 112 15.90 -18.65 -12.19
C SER A 112 17.07 -18.45 -13.17
N LYS A 113 17.46 -19.46 -13.96
CA LYS A 113 18.57 -19.34 -14.94
C LYS A 113 18.40 -18.24 -15.99
N LEU A 114 17.17 -17.88 -16.35
CA LEU A 114 16.89 -16.82 -17.34
C LEU A 114 16.93 -15.43 -16.71
N LEU A 115 16.80 -15.36 -15.39
CA LEU A 115 16.57 -14.15 -14.63
C LEU A 115 17.72 -13.82 -13.70
N THR A 116 18.61 -14.78 -13.46
CA THR A 116 19.82 -14.62 -12.68
C THR A 116 20.65 -13.52 -13.33
N HIS A 117 20.87 -12.43 -12.59
CA HIS A 117 21.77 -11.40 -13.08
C HIS A 117 23.18 -12.01 -13.17
N ARG A 118 23.98 -11.65 -14.18
CA ARG A 118 25.32 -12.25 -14.35
C ARG A 118 26.19 -12.13 -13.11
N SER A 119 26.04 -11.04 -12.36
CA SER A 119 26.77 -10.85 -11.12
C SER A 119 26.20 -11.61 -9.93
N GLU A 120 24.94 -12.10 -9.95
CA GLU A 120 24.22 -12.72 -8.81
C GLU A 120 25.01 -13.85 -8.13
N THR A 121 25.70 -14.67 -8.93
CA THR A 121 26.60 -15.74 -8.44
C THR A 121 27.77 -15.23 -7.60
N GLY A 122 28.14 -13.95 -7.74
CA GLY A 122 29.21 -13.28 -7.00
C GLY A 122 28.75 -12.38 -5.85
N TRP A 123 27.45 -12.36 -5.47
CA TRP A 123 26.97 -11.56 -4.33
C TRP A 123 26.87 -12.34 -3.03
N ASN A 124 26.84 -13.67 -3.10
CA ASN A 124 26.88 -14.53 -1.90
C ASN A 124 28.32 -14.64 -1.38
N LEU A 125 28.81 -13.53 -0.85
CA LEU A 125 30.18 -13.38 -0.34
C LEU A 125 30.17 -13.59 1.18
N SER A 126 31.26 -14.11 1.74
CA SER A 126 31.43 -14.17 3.20
C SER A 126 31.56 -12.76 3.80
N ARG A 127 31.28 -12.62 5.10
CA ARG A 127 31.35 -11.32 5.80
C ARG A 127 32.72 -10.64 5.67
N ASP A 128 33.77 -11.44 5.63
CA ASP A 128 35.17 -10.98 5.56
C ASP A 128 35.57 -10.51 4.16
N HIS A 129 34.75 -10.77 3.14
CA HIS A 129 35.04 -10.34 1.79
C HIS A 129 34.84 -8.81 1.64
N PRO A 130 35.79 -8.05 1.06
CA PRO A 130 35.68 -6.59 0.93
C PRO A 130 34.43 -6.10 0.18
N ARG A 131 33.90 -6.94 -0.71
CA ARG A 131 32.69 -6.66 -1.51
C ARG A 131 31.39 -7.22 -0.92
N HIS A 132 31.40 -7.74 0.30
CA HIS A 132 30.17 -8.12 0.98
C HIS A 132 29.24 -6.90 1.07
N LEU A 133 27.92 -7.08 0.89
CA LEU A 133 26.95 -5.98 0.85
C LEU A 133 27.08 -5.03 2.04
N LEU A 134 27.14 -5.58 3.25
CA LEU A 134 27.31 -4.82 4.50
C LEU A 134 28.72 -4.24 4.74
N ASN A 135 29.64 -4.37 3.78
CA ASN A 135 30.94 -3.68 3.77
C ASN A 135 30.93 -2.45 2.85
N PHE A 136 29.84 -2.22 2.10
CA PHE A 136 29.70 -1.00 1.32
C PHE A 136 29.53 0.22 2.23
N PRO A 137 30.00 1.41 1.79
CA PRO A 137 29.69 2.67 2.44
C PRO A 137 28.18 2.85 2.66
N GLN A 138 27.81 3.50 3.76
CA GLN A 138 26.41 3.69 4.15
C GLN A 138 25.59 4.36 3.04
N GLU A 139 26.16 5.31 2.31
CA GLU A 139 25.50 6.01 1.18
C GLU A 139 25.07 5.05 0.06
N ILE A 140 25.86 4.01 -0.22
CA ILE A 140 25.53 3.00 -1.22
C ILE A 140 24.42 2.09 -0.69
N LEU A 141 24.51 1.68 0.58
CA LEU A 141 23.47 0.88 1.23
C LEU A 141 22.13 1.63 1.27
N ASP A 142 22.15 2.90 1.64
CA ASP A 142 20.99 3.79 1.67
C ASP A 142 20.38 3.95 0.28
N SER A 143 21.20 4.06 -0.77
CA SER A 143 20.73 4.10 -2.16
C SER A 143 20.06 2.79 -2.58
N ILE A 144 20.62 1.65 -2.19
CA ILE A 144 20.04 0.32 -2.46
C ILE A 144 18.71 0.18 -1.72
N PHE A 145 18.66 0.52 -0.43
CA PHE A 145 17.45 0.44 0.38
C PHE A 145 16.38 1.41 -0.10
N GLY A 146 16.75 2.65 -0.43
CA GLY A 146 15.82 3.62 -1.00
C GLY A 146 15.20 3.14 -2.31
N PHE A 147 16.00 2.54 -3.21
CA PHE A 147 15.50 1.97 -4.46
C PHE A 147 14.59 0.75 -4.24
N THR A 148 14.86 -0.05 -3.21
CA THR A 148 14.22 -1.36 -3.01
C THR A 148 12.99 -1.28 -2.11
N LEU A 149 12.98 -0.32 -1.17
CA LEU A 149 12.01 -0.26 -0.07
C LEU A 149 11.15 1.00 -0.10
N SER A 150 11.41 1.94 -1.01
CA SER A 150 10.63 3.18 -1.12
C SER A 150 10.08 3.38 -2.53
N THR A 151 8.85 3.86 -2.61
CA THR A 151 8.21 4.31 -3.85
C THR A 151 8.06 5.82 -3.82
N GLN A 152 8.61 6.51 -4.82
CA GLN A 152 8.57 7.98 -4.89
C GLN A 152 7.23 8.49 -5.44
N ASP A 153 6.61 7.73 -6.34
CA ASP A 153 5.46 8.19 -7.15
C ASP A 153 4.13 7.57 -6.72
N HIS A 154 4.14 6.71 -5.70
CA HIS A 154 2.96 5.94 -5.31
C HIS A 154 2.75 5.96 -3.81
N THR A 155 1.49 5.87 -3.44
CA THR A 155 1.09 5.63 -2.05
C THR A 155 0.97 4.14 -1.81
N ILE A 156 1.44 3.65 -0.68
CA ILE A 156 1.23 2.25 -0.28
C ILE A 156 -0.14 2.16 0.39
N ILE A 157 -0.99 1.24 -0.05
CA ILE A 157 -2.23 0.87 0.62
C ILE A 157 -2.01 -0.49 1.26
N PRO A 158 -1.71 -0.56 2.57
CA PRO A 158 -1.51 -1.83 3.25
C PRO A 158 -2.82 -2.62 3.29
N ASP A 159 -2.74 -3.90 2.91
CA ASP A 159 -3.85 -4.83 3.05
C ASP A 159 -3.50 -5.88 4.10
N VAL A 160 -3.83 -5.53 5.33
CA VAL A 160 -3.69 -6.41 6.48
C VAL A 160 -4.94 -7.23 6.74
N SER A 161 -5.94 -7.20 5.85
CA SER A 161 -7.17 -7.99 5.99
C SER A 161 -6.88 -9.48 5.82
N THR A 162 -7.58 -10.30 6.60
CA THR A 162 -7.52 -11.75 6.50
C THR A 162 -8.94 -12.24 6.33
N SER A 163 -9.25 -12.88 5.21
CA SER A 163 -10.50 -13.58 5.03
C SER A 163 -10.32 -14.75 4.09
N ASN A 164 -11.00 -15.83 4.42
CA ASN A 164 -11.09 -17.01 3.60
C ASN A 164 -12.46 -17.18 2.91
N LEU A 165 -13.28 -16.13 2.81
CA LEU A 165 -14.56 -16.16 2.12
C LEU A 165 -14.40 -16.17 0.58
N VAL A 166 -14.95 -17.19 -0.10
CA VAL A 166 -14.75 -17.47 -1.55
C VAL A 166 -15.27 -16.36 -2.49
N HIS A 167 -16.37 -15.69 -2.16
CA HIS A 167 -17.06 -14.79 -3.11
C HIS A 167 -16.60 -13.33 -3.10
N LYS A 168 -15.89 -12.88 -2.06
CA LYS A 168 -15.43 -11.47 -1.95
C LYS A 168 -13.96 -11.27 -2.31
N TYR A 169 -13.16 -12.33 -2.25
CA TYR A 169 -11.79 -12.30 -2.72
C TYR A 169 -11.62 -13.47 -3.69
N ARG A 170 -11.29 -13.17 -4.95
CA ARG A 170 -10.94 -14.21 -5.93
C ARG A 170 -9.74 -15.05 -5.45
N ASP A 171 -8.95 -14.52 -4.51
CA ASP A 171 -7.88 -15.19 -3.79
C ASP A 171 -8.12 -15.10 -2.27
N SER A 172 -8.27 -16.24 -1.60
CA SER A 172 -8.26 -16.30 -0.14
C SER A 172 -6.95 -15.73 0.43
N LYS A 173 -7.06 -14.70 1.29
CA LYS A 173 -5.90 -13.98 1.85
C LYS A 173 -5.49 -14.61 3.16
N PHE A 174 -4.47 -15.47 3.07
CA PHE A 174 -3.87 -16.13 4.23
C PHE A 174 -2.62 -15.41 4.77
N HIS A 175 -2.18 -14.34 4.11
CA HIS A 175 -1.04 -13.52 4.52
C HIS A 175 -1.32 -12.04 4.24
N GLN A 176 -0.59 -11.17 4.95
CA GLN A 176 -0.66 -9.71 4.76
C GLN A 176 -0.07 -9.35 3.40
N SER A 177 -0.72 -8.45 2.67
CA SER A 177 -0.24 -7.92 1.41
C SER A 177 -0.34 -6.39 1.40
N TYR A 178 0.04 -5.76 0.30
CA TYR A 178 -0.15 -4.33 0.09
C TYR A 178 -0.44 -4.09 -1.40
N THR A 179 -1.07 -2.97 -1.70
CA THR A 179 -1.28 -2.48 -3.07
C THR A 179 -0.71 -1.07 -3.19
N LEU A 180 -0.51 -0.59 -4.42
CA LEU A 180 -0.11 0.79 -4.67
C LEU A 180 -1.31 1.63 -5.11
N GLY A 181 -1.57 2.72 -4.38
CA GLY A 181 -2.56 3.74 -4.69
C GLY A 181 -2.11 4.66 -5.84
N GLY A 182 -3.09 5.22 -6.55
CA GLY A 182 -2.87 6.07 -7.73
C GLY A 182 -2.99 5.36 -9.08
N LEU A 183 -3.12 4.02 -9.09
CA LEU A 183 -3.47 3.23 -10.27
C LEU A 183 -4.98 2.99 -10.25
N THR A 184 -5.69 3.42 -11.29
CA THR A 184 -7.15 3.47 -11.33
C THR A 184 -7.78 2.11 -11.01
N SER A 185 -8.79 2.14 -10.14
CA SER A 185 -9.58 1.00 -9.65
C SER A 185 -10.20 0.13 -10.77
N GLU A 186 -10.32 0.65 -12.00
CA GLU A 186 -10.82 -0.10 -13.16
C GLU A 186 -9.93 -1.28 -13.58
N TYR A 187 -8.66 -1.32 -13.16
CA TYR A 187 -7.72 -2.38 -13.53
C TYR A 187 -7.58 -3.53 -12.49
N LEU A 188 -8.20 -3.39 -11.31
CA LEU A 188 -8.10 -4.36 -10.20
C LEU A 188 -8.90 -5.67 -10.40
N THR A 189 -9.50 -5.90 -11.57
CA THR A 189 -10.37 -7.07 -11.82
C THR A 189 -9.71 -8.24 -12.56
N SER A 190 -8.43 -8.14 -12.94
CA SER A 190 -7.70 -9.21 -13.64
C SER A 190 -6.61 -9.85 -12.78
N SER A 191 -7.03 -10.59 -11.75
CA SER A 191 -6.16 -11.16 -10.69
C SER A 191 -5.49 -12.50 -11.02
N TYR A 192 -5.10 -12.77 -12.27
CA TYR A 192 -4.22 -13.92 -12.59
C TYR A 192 -2.81 -13.50 -13.02
N THR A 193 -2.63 -12.20 -13.23
CA THR A 193 -1.36 -11.56 -13.53
C THR A 193 -1.36 -10.27 -12.71
N PRO A 194 -0.36 -10.00 -11.85
CA PRO A 194 -0.24 -8.68 -11.25
C PRO A 194 -0.40 -7.64 -12.36
N ASP A 195 -1.34 -6.72 -12.15
CA ASP A 195 -1.73 -5.77 -13.17
C ASP A 195 -0.49 -5.01 -13.62
N VAL A 196 -0.29 -4.94 -14.92
CA VAL A 196 0.89 -4.40 -15.59
C VAL A 196 1.20 -2.99 -15.14
N GLY A 197 0.14 -2.21 -14.84
CA GLY A 197 0.25 -0.85 -14.34
C GLY A 197 0.90 -0.76 -12.96
N THR A 198 0.82 -1.83 -12.14
CA THR A 198 1.38 -1.88 -10.78
C THR A 198 2.86 -2.26 -10.72
N LEU A 199 3.46 -2.72 -11.82
CA LEU A 199 4.81 -3.25 -11.83
C LEU A 199 5.74 -2.28 -12.57
N GLY A 200 6.11 -1.20 -11.87
CA GLY A 200 6.92 -0.11 -12.43
C GLY A 200 8.31 -0.52 -12.94
N LEU A 201 8.84 -1.67 -12.50
CA LEU A 201 10.17 -2.15 -12.87
C LEU A 201 10.09 -3.44 -13.69
N SER A 202 9.80 -3.28 -14.98
CA SER A 202 9.73 -4.40 -15.90
C SER A 202 11.00 -4.54 -16.74
N THR A 203 11.66 -5.69 -16.67
CA THR A 203 12.79 -6.02 -17.57
C THR A 203 12.31 -7.04 -18.59
N ILE A 204 12.69 -6.87 -19.85
CA ILE A 204 12.39 -7.86 -20.89
C ILE A 204 13.55 -8.86 -20.95
N ILE A 205 13.23 -10.14 -20.82
CA ILE A 205 14.18 -11.25 -21.02
C ILE A 205 13.89 -12.00 -22.30
N HIS A 206 14.95 -12.58 -22.87
CA HIS A 206 14.88 -13.37 -24.10
C HIS A 206 15.05 -14.85 -23.75
N GLU A 207 13.96 -15.61 -23.73
CA GLU A 207 14.00 -17.07 -23.58
C GLU A 207 14.26 -17.71 -24.95
N ARG A 208 15.42 -18.33 -25.12
CA ARG A 208 15.76 -19.07 -26.35
C ARG A 208 14.96 -20.38 -26.43
N ARG A 209 14.32 -20.63 -27.57
CA ARG A 209 13.58 -21.86 -27.87
C ARG A 209 13.89 -22.38 -29.28
N TYR A 210 13.40 -23.59 -29.58
CA TYR A 210 13.59 -24.27 -30.85
C TYR A 210 12.26 -24.84 -31.32
N ASP A 211 11.99 -24.75 -32.62
CA ASP A 211 10.88 -25.39 -33.33
C ASP A 211 11.38 -26.06 -34.62
N SER A 212 10.46 -26.50 -35.49
CA SER A 212 10.80 -27.11 -36.78
C SER A 212 11.43 -26.15 -37.78
N GLN A 213 11.34 -24.82 -37.55
CA GLN A 213 11.96 -23.78 -38.39
C GLN A 213 13.31 -23.30 -37.83
N GLY A 214 13.68 -23.76 -36.63
CA GLY A 214 14.97 -23.51 -36.02
C GLY A 214 14.86 -22.74 -34.70
N LYS A 215 15.80 -21.83 -34.48
CA LYS A 215 15.93 -21.10 -33.22
C LYS A 215 15.04 -19.85 -33.24
N TYR A 216 14.26 -19.67 -32.19
CA TYR A 216 13.46 -18.46 -31.95
C TYR A 216 13.61 -17.94 -30.52
N PHE A 217 13.17 -16.71 -30.28
CA PHE A 217 13.21 -16.07 -28.98
C PHE A 217 11.82 -15.72 -28.48
N VAL A 218 11.52 -16.07 -27.24
CA VAL A 218 10.33 -15.63 -26.53
C VAL A 218 10.71 -14.47 -25.63
N LEU A 219 10.20 -13.30 -25.95
CA LEU A 219 10.28 -12.09 -25.16
C LEU A 219 9.31 -12.25 -23.99
N ARG A 220 9.81 -12.20 -22.76
CA ARG A 220 8.97 -12.21 -21.57
C ARG A 220 9.28 -10.99 -20.75
N ARG A 221 8.25 -10.31 -20.28
CA ARG A 221 8.43 -9.26 -19.30
C ARG A 221 8.58 -9.89 -17.92
N VAL A 222 9.52 -9.37 -17.15
CA VAL A 222 9.75 -9.76 -15.76
C VAL A 222 9.15 -8.68 -14.89
N CYS A 223 8.09 -9.04 -14.22
CA CYS A 223 7.33 -8.17 -13.35
C CYS A 223 7.93 -8.24 -11.95
N ARG A 224 8.53 -7.13 -11.50
CA ARG A 224 9.03 -6.99 -10.13
C ARG A 224 8.10 -6.10 -9.33
N ASP A 225 7.92 -6.48 -8.07
CA ASP A 225 7.20 -5.64 -7.11
C ASP A 225 7.95 -4.31 -6.96
N PRO A 226 7.25 -3.17 -6.92
CA PRO A 226 7.89 -1.87 -6.71
C PRO A 226 8.57 -1.73 -5.36
N ILE A 227 8.19 -2.57 -4.38
CA ILE A 227 8.84 -2.68 -3.09
C ILE A 227 9.20 -4.15 -2.87
N ASP A 228 10.48 -4.44 -2.65
CA ASP A 228 10.93 -5.78 -2.28
C ASP A 228 11.34 -5.79 -0.80
N ALA A 229 10.34 -6.03 0.05
CA ALA A 229 10.55 -6.14 1.50
C ALA A 229 11.21 -7.46 1.92
N THR A 230 11.49 -8.40 0.99
CA THR A 230 12.15 -9.67 1.35
C THR A 230 13.58 -9.44 1.84
N ILE A 231 14.24 -8.37 1.37
CA ILE A 231 15.58 -7.97 1.81
C ILE A 231 15.66 -7.71 3.32
N LEU A 232 14.56 -7.28 3.96
CA LEU A 232 14.50 -7.04 5.40
C LEU A 232 14.66 -8.32 6.23
N ARG A 233 14.50 -9.49 5.61
CA ARG A 233 14.61 -10.81 6.26
C ARG A 233 16.04 -11.37 6.25
N VAL A 234 16.97 -10.75 5.50
CA VAL A 234 18.32 -11.28 5.29
C VAL A 234 19.11 -11.35 6.59
N CYS A 235 19.15 -10.25 7.35
CA CYS A 235 19.74 -10.23 8.69
C CYS A 235 19.19 -9.06 9.50
N LYS A 236 19.42 -9.07 10.82
CA LYS A 236 18.96 -8.03 11.73
C LYS A 236 19.42 -6.62 11.32
N SER A 237 20.70 -6.46 10.96
CA SER A 237 21.24 -5.15 10.55
C SER A 237 20.53 -4.57 9.33
N ILE A 238 20.27 -5.42 8.31
CA ILE A 238 19.53 -5.01 7.11
C ILE A 238 18.08 -4.71 7.46
N GLY A 239 17.46 -5.53 8.31
CA GLY A 239 16.11 -5.29 8.81
C GLY A 239 15.98 -3.95 9.51
N ASP A 240 16.90 -3.63 10.43
CA ASP A 240 16.87 -2.39 11.20
C ASP A 240 17.07 -1.15 10.32
N GLN A 241 18.05 -1.18 9.40
CA GLN A 241 18.30 -0.08 8.46
C GLN A 241 17.17 0.06 7.43
N GLY A 242 16.76 -1.04 6.81
CA GLY A 242 15.75 -1.05 5.77
C GLY A 242 14.36 -0.68 6.27
N ASN A 243 13.98 -1.03 7.52
CA ASN A 243 12.72 -0.59 8.11
C ASN A 243 12.59 0.95 8.12
N LYS A 244 13.69 1.68 8.31
CA LYS A 244 13.69 3.14 8.22
C LYS A 244 13.25 3.59 6.83
N PHE A 245 13.79 3.00 5.76
CA PHE A 245 13.38 3.33 4.40
C PHE A 245 11.93 2.94 4.10
N LEU A 246 11.50 1.75 4.56
CA LEU A 246 10.14 1.27 4.34
C LEU A 246 9.09 2.16 5.03
N TYR A 247 9.29 2.55 6.29
CA TYR A 247 8.25 3.28 7.03
C TYR A 247 8.42 4.80 6.98
N THR A 248 9.65 5.30 6.91
CA THR A 248 9.92 6.74 6.85
C THR A 248 9.87 7.29 5.43
N GLY A 249 10.23 6.47 4.43
CA GLY A 249 10.35 6.89 3.03
C GLY A 249 9.08 6.77 2.19
N ASN A 250 7.99 6.20 2.74
CA ASN A 250 6.76 5.95 2.00
C ASN A 250 5.55 6.68 2.61
N GLU A 251 4.57 6.95 1.74
CA GLU A 251 3.23 7.39 2.12
C GLU A 251 2.33 6.16 2.28
N PHE A 252 1.58 6.09 3.39
CA PHE A 252 0.63 4.99 3.64
C PHE A 252 -0.82 5.51 3.62
N GLU A 253 -1.67 4.88 2.80
CA GLU A 253 -3.09 5.22 2.66
C GLU A 253 -4.00 4.16 3.26
N PHE A 254 -5.01 4.63 4.00
CA PHE A 254 -6.03 3.81 4.60
C PHE A 254 -7.42 4.31 4.20
N LEU A 255 -8.21 3.41 3.64
CA LEU A 255 -9.62 3.67 3.33
C LEU A 255 -10.48 3.45 4.57
N THR A 256 -11.59 4.20 4.69
CA THR A 256 -12.59 3.92 5.73
C THR A 256 -13.15 2.51 5.59
N THR A 257 -13.42 1.91 6.75
CA THR A 257 -13.96 0.55 6.84
C THR A 257 -15.30 0.47 6.13
N LYS A 258 -15.50 -0.58 5.33
CA LYS A 258 -16.80 -0.89 4.74
C LYS A 258 -17.61 -1.69 5.75
N THR A 259 -18.64 -1.08 6.33
CA THR A 259 -19.58 -1.72 7.25
C THR A 259 -20.81 -2.27 6.53
N GLY A 260 -21.48 -3.25 7.15
CA GLY A 260 -22.68 -3.92 6.63
C GLY A 260 -22.46 -5.34 6.07
N LYS A 261 -23.54 -6.04 5.71
CA LYS A 261 -23.56 -7.48 5.33
C LYS A 261 -22.62 -7.82 4.15
N LEU A 262 -22.37 -6.86 3.28
CA LEU A 262 -21.46 -6.98 2.12
C LEU A 262 -20.12 -6.23 2.28
N GLY A 263 -19.92 -5.44 3.34
CA GLY A 263 -18.73 -4.60 3.51
C GLY A 263 -17.55 -5.34 4.12
N ALA A 264 -17.74 -5.92 5.30
CA ALA A 264 -16.73 -6.69 6.01
C ALA A 264 -16.83 -8.17 5.64
N PRO A 265 -15.75 -8.84 5.22
CA PRO A 265 -15.75 -10.28 5.02
C PRO A 265 -15.43 -10.99 6.34
N ASP A 266 -16.32 -11.88 6.76
CA ASP A 266 -16.05 -12.78 7.88
C ASP A 266 -14.94 -13.78 7.50
N SER A 267 -14.30 -14.35 8.50
CA SER A 267 -13.39 -15.49 8.38
C SER A 267 -14.01 -16.70 9.08
N LEU A 268 -13.85 -17.89 8.50
CA LEU A 268 -14.19 -19.15 9.15
C LEU A 268 -12.90 -19.84 9.61
N VAL A 269 -12.70 -19.93 10.92
CA VAL A 269 -11.51 -20.56 11.53
C VAL A 269 -12.02 -21.55 12.57
N GLU A 270 -11.59 -22.82 12.46
CA GLU A 270 -12.01 -23.90 13.38
C GLU A 270 -13.54 -23.97 13.55
N ASP A 271 -14.27 -23.84 12.44
CA ASP A 271 -15.74 -23.82 12.36
C ASP A 271 -16.43 -22.66 13.10
N VAL A 272 -15.67 -21.67 13.58
CA VAL A 272 -16.17 -20.43 14.19
C VAL A 272 -16.04 -19.26 13.21
N LEU A 273 -17.09 -18.44 13.14
CA LEU A 273 -17.07 -17.20 12.35
C LEU A 273 -16.42 -16.06 13.14
N TYR A 274 -15.45 -15.41 12.53
CA TYR A 274 -14.74 -14.25 13.07
C TYR A 274 -14.91 -13.02 12.16
N PRO A 275 -14.99 -11.82 12.75
CA PRO A 275 -15.20 -11.57 14.19
C PRO A 275 -16.59 -12.04 14.64
N ASN A 276 -16.70 -12.50 15.89
CA ASN A 276 -17.95 -13.04 16.47
C ASN A 276 -18.79 -11.98 17.23
N SER A 277 -18.30 -10.74 17.30
CA SER A 277 -18.96 -9.63 18.01
C SER A 277 -19.68 -8.68 17.04
N SER A 278 -20.57 -7.84 17.58
CA SER A 278 -21.18 -6.74 16.84
C SER A 278 -20.30 -5.51 16.81
N SER A 279 -20.42 -4.69 15.76
CA SER A 279 -19.80 -3.37 15.68
C SER A 279 -20.37 -2.42 16.74
N MET A 280 -19.50 -1.81 17.55
CA MET A 280 -19.83 -0.70 18.43
C MET A 280 -19.73 0.64 17.67
N ARG A 281 -18.88 0.74 16.64
CA ARG A 281 -18.76 1.95 15.80
C ARG A 281 -20.05 2.39 15.13
N ALA A 282 -20.95 1.46 14.83
CA ALA A 282 -22.27 1.78 14.29
C ALA A 282 -23.04 2.75 15.19
N PHE A 283 -22.84 2.67 16.52
CA PHE A 283 -23.45 3.59 17.47
C PHE A 283 -22.90 5.01 17.31
N CYS A 284 -21.61 5.20 17.07
CA CYS A 284 -20.98 6.53 17.04
C CYS A 284 -21.26 7.33 15.75
N GLN A 285 -21.76 6.69 14.68
CA GLN A 285 -21.86 7.32 13.35
C GLN A 285 -22.74 8.57 13.35
N GLY A 286 -22.11 9.75 13.26
CA GLY A 286 -22.81 11.03 13.16
C GLY A 286 -23.39 11.53 14.50
N ARG A 287 -22.89 11.04 15.64
CA ARG A 287 -23.41 11.39 16.98
C ARG A 287 -22.36 12.09 17.84
N ASP A 288 -22.67 13.26 18.38
CA ASP A 288 -21.75 14.02 19.24
C ASP A 288 -22.21 14.11 20.70
N ASP A 289 -23.15 13.24 21.10
CA ASP A 289 -23.60 13.16 22.48
C ASP A 289 -22.56 12.51 23.42
N PRO A 290 -22.62 12.76 24.74
CA PRO A 290 -21.64 12.25 25.70
C PRO A 290 -21.45 10.74 25.69
N GLU A 291 -22.51 9.96 25.45
CA GLU A 291 -22.44 8.50 25.38
C GLU A 291 -21.61 8.06 24.16
N ALA A 292 -21.81 8.70 23.01
CA ALA A 292 -21.01 8.45 21.81
C ALA A 292 -19.52 8.81 22.02
N ILE A 293 -19.22 9.87 22.77
CA ILE A 293 -17.86 10.26 23.13
C ILE A 293 -17.20 9.19 24.02
N ASP A 294 -17.89 8.72 25.06
CA ASP A 294 -17.39 7.68 25.97
C ASP A 294 -17.11 6.37 25.22
N VAL A 295 -18.02 5.97 24.31
CA VAL A 295 -17.84 4.78 23.46
C VAL A 295 -16.59 4.93 22.57
N ARG A 296 -16.38 6.09 21.94
CA ARG A 296 -15.18 6.34 21.12
C ARG A 296 -13.90 6.23 21.94
N GLN A 297 -13.91 6.79 23.15
CA GLN A 297 -12.75 6.74 24.04
C GLN A 297 -12.43 5.31 24.46
N LYS A 298 -13.45 4.50 24.75
CA LYS A 298 -13.28 3.08 25.05
C LYS A 298 -12.68 2.32 23.86
N ILE A 299 -13.22 2.49 22.65
CA ILE A 299 -12.69 1.86 21.43
C ILE A 299 -11.22 2.26 21.20
N ALA A 300 -10.88 3.53 21.42
CA ALA A 300 -9.50 4.00 21.30
C ALA A 300 -8.57 3.33 22.32
N GLN A 301 -9.02 3.18 23.57
CA GLN A 301 -8.24 2.51 24.61
C GLN A 301 -8.04 1.02 24.30
N ASP A 302 -9.09 0.33 23.85
CA ASP A 302 -9.03 -1.07 23.46
C ASP A 302 -8.06 -1.27 22.28
N ALA A 303 -8.11 -0.37 21.29
CA ALA A 303 -7.17 -0.36 20.16
C ALA A 303 -5.72 -0.14 20.59
N ILE A 304 -5.46 0.76 21.56
CA ILE A 304 -4.11 0.97 22.11
C ILE A 304 -3.59 -0.33 22.74
N ILE A 305 -4.39 -0.97 23.60
CA ILE A 305 -4.02 -2.22 24.28
C ILE A 305 -3.71 -3.31 23.26
N ILE A 306 -4.54 -3.45 22.22
CA ILE A 306 -4.34 -4.43 21.15
C ILE A 306 -3.06 -4.18 20.36
N ILE A 307 -2.74 -2.93 20.05
CA ILE A 307 -1.52 -2.57 19.31
C ILE A 307 -0.28 -2.82 20.17
N GLU A 308 -0.30 -2.43 21.45
CA GLU A 308 0.82 -2.60 22.38
C GLU A 308 1.11 -4.07 22.64
N ASN A 309 0.06 -4.87 22.91
CA ASN A 309 0.19 -6.30 23.20
C ASN A 309 0.32 -7.17 21.94
N ARG A 310 0.12 -6.60 20.75
CA ARG A 310 0.05 -7.33 19.48
C ARG A 310 -0.93 -8.51 19.51
N THR A 311 -2.05 -8.33 20.21
CA THR A 311 -3.11 -9.34 20.45
C THR A 311 -3.40 -10.15 19.17
N PRO A 312 -3.46 -11.49 19.19
CA PRO A 312 -3.71 -12.30 17.99
C PRO A 312 -4.95 -11.84 17.19
N VAL A 313 -4.92 -12.00 15.86
CA VAL A 313 -5.99 -11.51 14.96
C VAL A 313 -7.36 -12.13 15.28
N LEU A 314 -7.36 -13.36 15.79
CA LEU A 314 -8.57 -14.09 16.17
C LEU A 314 -9.20 -13.58 17.47
N ASP A 315 -8.42 -12.87 18.30
CA ASP A 315 -8.87 -12.31 19.57
C ASP A 315 -9.27 -10.83 19.45
N LEU A 316 -9.31 -10.30 18.21
CA LEU A 316 -9.74 -8.93 17.95
C LEU A 316 -11.27 -8.83 17.94
N ASP A 317 -11.78 -7.75 18.53
CA ASP A 317 -13.19 -7.39 18.40
C ASP A 317 -13.55 -7.04 16.95
N PHE A 318 -14.85 -6.93 16.65
CA PHE A 318 -15.33 -6.63 15.30
C PHE A 318 -14.74 -5.36 14.70
N ASP A 319 -14.75 -4.25 15.45
CA ASP A 319 -14.37 -2.96 14.90
C ASP A 319 -12.87 -2.90 14.59
N ILE A 320 -12.04 -3.47 15.46
CA ILE A 320 -10.60 -3.53 15.29
C ILE A 320 -10.21 -4.60 14.26
N HIS A 321 -10.94 -5.71 14.19
CA HIS A 321 -10.71 -6.73 13.17
C HIS A 321 -10.98 -6.21 11.74
N GLN A 322 -11.91 -5.27 11.57
CA GLN A 322 -12.24 -4.73 10.25
C GLN A 322 -11.47 -3.45 9.90
N ASP A 323 -10.88 -2.77 10.88
CA ASP A 323 -10.13 -1.54 10.67
C ASP A 323 -8.69 -1.80 10.17
N LEU A 324 -8.42 -1.37 8.93
CA LEU A 324 -7.12 -1.57 8.31
C LEU A 324 -6.01 -0.77 8.96
N PHE A 325 -6.27 0.44 9.46
CA PHE A 325 -5.25 1.26 10.10
C PHE A 325 -4.85 0.69 11.46
N VAL A 326 -5.83 0.33 12.30
CA VAL A 326 -5.56 -0.29 13.60
C VAL A 326 -4.82 -1.62 13.43
N ARG A 327 -5.26 -2.47 12.48
CA ARG A 327 -4.58 -3.73 12.18
C ARG A 327 -3.17 -3.53 11.65
N PHE A 328 -2.95 -2.50 10.85
CA PHE A 328 -1.63 -2.18 10.34
C PHE A 328 -0.69 -1.77 11.48
N LEU A 329 -1.12 -0.85 12.34
CA LEU A 329 -0.35 -0.46 13.53
C LEU A 329 -0.04 -1.65 14.44
N ARG A 330 -1.01 -2.54 14.66
CA ARG A 330 -0.82 -3.79 15.41
C ARG A 330 0.20 -4.72 14.73
N ALA A 331 0.14 -4.87 13.41
CA ALA A 331 1.02 -5.76 12.66
C ALA A 331 2.49 -5.29 12.68
N ILE A 332 2.73 -3.99 12.51
CA ILE A 332 4.09 -3.44 12.51
C ILE A 332 4.60 -3.16 13.94
N GLY A 333 3.69 -2.87 14.86
CA GLY A 333 3.94 -2.53 16.24
C GLY A 333 4.49 -1.12 16.47
N PRO A 334 4.56 -0.66 17.74
CA PRO A 334 4.81 0.74 18.09
C PRO A 334 6.12 1.32 17.53
N SER A 335 7.22 0.55 17.60
CA SER A 335 8.54 1.02 17.15
C SER A 335 8.58 1.39 15.66
N LYS A 336 7.91 0.60 14.80
CA LYS A 336 7.83 0.86 13.36
C LYS A 336 6.78 1.93 13.05
N ALA A 337 5.66 1.94 13.77
CA ALA A 337 4.65 2.99 13.65
C ALA A 337 5.24 4.38 13.92
N ALA A 338 6.14 4.49 14.90
CA ALA A 338 6.82 5.74 15.22
C ALA A 338 7.67 6.27 14.08
N MET A 339 8.11 5.44 13.13
CA MET A 339 8.93 5.85 11.98
C MET A 339 8.12 6.48 10.85
N ILE A 340 6.79 6.34 10.87
CA ILE A 340 5.91 6.82 9.80
C ILE A 340 5.92 8.35 9.76
N LYS A 341 6.23 8.90 8.58
CA LYS A 341 6.22 10.35 8.34
C LYS A 341 4.99 10.83 7.59
N THR A 342 4.33 9.98 6.82
CA THR A 342 3.20 10.39 6.00
C THR A 342 2.07 9.38 6.05
N LEU A 343 0.88 9.86 6.42
CA LEU A 343 -0.36 9.11 6.40
C LEU A 343 -1.38 9.80 5.51
N ARG A 344 -2.14 8.99 4.77
CA ARG A 344 -3.30 9.39 4.01
C ARG A 344 -4.51 8.61 4.50
N PHE A 345 -5.63 9.31 4.71
CA PHE A 345 -6.92 8.68 5.00
C PHE A 345 -7.91 9.07 3.93
N ALA A 346 -8.70 8.12 3.46
CA ALA A 346 -9.69 8.39 2.43
C ALA A 346 -11.03 7.71 2.72
N GLY A 347 -12.14 8.42 2.52
CA GLY A 347 -13.47 7.97 2.94
C GLY A 347 -14.57 8.96 2.60
N PRO A 348 -15.85 8.55 2.65
CA PRO A 348 -16.95 9.48 2.55
C PRO A 348 -17.13 10.26 3.85
N ILE A 349 -17.59 11.51 3.74
CA ILE A 349 -18.26 12.16 4.87
C ILE A 349 -19.70 11.68 4.84
N LYS A 350 -20.15 11.04 5.91
CA LYS A 350 -21.48 10.43 5.93
C LYS A 350 -22.56 11.49 6.12
N GLU A 351 -23.51 11.53 5.19
CA GLU A 351 -24.66 12.45 5.18
C GLU A 351 -25.95 11.75 5.63
N HIS A 352 -25.99 10.42 5.66
CA HIS A 352 -27.17 9.64 6.09
C HIS A 352 -26.97 8.93 7.44
N HIS A 353 -28.06 8.66 8.15
CA HIS A 353 -27.99 7.87 9.38
C HIS A 353 -28.04 6.37 9.08
N CYS A 354 -26.95 5.68 9.37
CA CYS A 354 -26.88 4.22 9.37
C CYS A 354 -27.60 3.64 10.58
N SER A 355 -28.91 3.44 10.49
CA SER A 355 -29.66 2.70 11.51
C SER A 355 -29.84 1.23 11.12
N GLN A 356 -30.18 0.35 12.07
CA GLN A 356 -30.51 -1.04 11.77
C GLN A 356 -31.66 -1.17 10.75
N VAL A 357 -32.55 -0.18 10.71
CA VAL A 357 -33.69 -0.07 9.79
C VAL A 357 -33.37 0.69 8.49
N SER A 358 -32.20 1.31 8.38
CA SER A 358 -31.76 1.99 7.15
C SER A 358 -31.52 1.01 6.00
N SER A 359 -31.55 1.51 4.77
CA SER A 359 -31.28 0.65 3.60
C SER A 359 -29.83 0.12 3.55
N CYS A 360 -28.94 0.67 4.39
CA CYS A 360 -27.54 0.27 4.54
C CYS A 360 -27.35 -1.13 5.15
N THR A 361 -28.38 -1.69 5.80
CA THR A 361 -28.35 -3.06 6.35
C THR A 361 -28.94 -4.12 5.39
N LYS A 362 -29.46 -3.71 4.22
CA LYS A 362 -30.03 -4.64 3.23
C LYS A 362 -28.96 -5.50 2.57
N ILE A 363 -29.38 -6.69 2.14
CA ILE A 363 -28.54 -7.79 1.59
C ILE A 363 -27.61 -7.37 0.44
N ARG A 364 -27.91 -6.26 -0.26
CA ARG A 364 -27.21 -5.83 -1.48
C ARG A 364 -26.44 -4.51 -1.38
N LYS A 365 -26.38 -3.87 -0.21
CA LYS A 365 -25.62 -2.62 -0.03
C LYS A 365 -24.53 -2.79 1.03
N TYR A 366 -23.38 -2.19 0.76
CA TYR A 366 -22.36 -1.91 1.76
C TYR A 366 -22.39 -0.41 2.01
N CYS A 367 -22.19 0.01 3.25
CA CYS A 367 -22.01 1.41 3.58
C CYS A 367 -20.58 1.59 4.09
N GLN A 368 -19.94 2.70 3.78
CA GLN A 368 -18.65 3.02 4.36
C GLN A 368 -18.83 3.76 5.68
N ASP A 369 -17.88 3.58 6.59
CA ASP A 369 -17.80 4.39 7.78
C ASP A 369 -17.54 5.84 7.41
N ASP A 370 -18.14 6.74 8.20
CA ASP A 370 -17.85 8.17 8.14
C ASP A 370 -16.35 8.39 8.40
N ILE A 371 -15.69 9.12 7.50
CA ILE A 371 -14.28 9.46 7.65
C ILE A 371 -14.04 10.30 8.90
N ILE A 372 -14.99 11.16 9.30
CA ILE A 372 -14.87 11.97 10.52
C ILE A 372 -14.77 11.06 11.75
N GLU A 373 -15.63 10.04 11.83
CA GLU A 373 -15.64 9.06 12.93
C GLU A 373 -14.37 8.23 12.98
N SER A 374 -13.88 7.81 11.81
CA SER A 374 -12.63 7.08 11.70
C SER A 374 -11.45 7.95 12.18
N LEU A 375 -11.40 9.22 11.76
CA LEU A 375 -10.36 10.16 12.15
C LEU A 375 -10.37 10.48 13.66
N LEU A 376 -11.54 10.60 14.28
CA LEU A 376 -11.64 10.81 15.74
C LEU A 376 -10.93 9.69 16.52
N LEU A 377 -11.09 8.44 16.09
CA LEU A 377 -10.32 7.32 16.63
C LEU A 377 -8.82 7.43 16.27
N TYR A 378 -8.52 7.65 15.00
CA TYR A 378 -7.15 7.61 14.50
C TYR A 378 -6.27 8.70 15.08
N ILE A 379 -6.81 9.89 15.40
CA ILE A 379 -6.05 10.97 16.03
C ILE A 379 -5.43 10.53 17.36
N THR A 380 -6.19 9.78 18.16
CA THR A 380 -5.69 9.22 19.43
C THR A 380 -4.54 8.23 19.20
N LEU A 381 -4.71 7.35 18.20
CA LEU A 381 -3.69 6.37 17.85
C LEU A 381 -2.44 7.00 17.22
N ILE A 382 -2.60 8.02 16.39
CA ILE A 382 -1.52 8.79 15.78
C ILE A 382 -0.69 9.47 16.86
N LYS A 383 -1.35 10.14 17.83
CA LYS A 383 -0.66 10.77 18.96
C LYS A 383 0.15 9.76 19.78
N ARG A 384 -0.36 8.54 19.93
CA ARG A 384 0.28 7.47 20.72
C ARG A 384 1.43 6.78 19.98
N PHE A 385 1.23 6.42 18.72
CA PHE A 385 2.11 5.50 18.00
C PHE A 385 2.88 6.13 16.83
N CYS A 386 2.33 7.14 16.16
CA CYS A 386 2.93 7.76 14.97
C CYS A 386 3.65 9.07 15.33
N THR A 387 4.58 8.99 16.29
CA THR A 387 5.18 10.17 16.94
C THR A 387 6.10 11.00 16.03
N ASN A 388 6.46 10.51 14.84
CA ASN A 388 7.21 11.29 13.84
C ASN A 388 6.36 11.65 12.62
N LEU A 389 5.02 11.61 12.71
CA LEU A 389 4.15 11.99 11.60
C LEU A 389 4.37 13.47 11.23
N GLN A 390 4.75 13.73 9.98
CA GLN A 390 5.04 15.06 9.45
C GLN A 390 3.99 15.54 8.45
N LYS A 391 3.38 14.64 7.69
CA LYS A 391 2.37 14.98 6.69
C LYS A 391 1.12 14.12 6.87
N LEU A 392 -0.04 14.78 6.91
CA LEU A 392 -1.35 14.14 6.96
C LEU A 392 -2.16 14.57 5.74
N VAL A 393 -2.67 13.59 5.00
CA VAL A 393 -3.54 13.83 3.85
C VAL A 393 -4.90 13.24 4.12
N ILE A 394 -5.96 14.00 3.85
CA ILE A 394 -7.35 13.58 4.03
C ILE A 394 -8.05 13.73 2.68
N THR A 395 -8.58 12.63 2.15
CA THR A 395 -9.32 12.62 0.89
C THR A 395 -10.78 12.24 1.17
N ILE A 396 -11.68 13.20 1.00
CA ILE A 396 -13.11 13.02 1.23
C ILE A 396 -13.85 12.81 -0.09
N TRP A 397 -14.99 12.12 -0.07
CA TRP A 397 -15.94 12.15 -1.18
C TRP A 397 -17.37 12.23 -0.65
N LYS A 398 -18.29 12.70 -1.50
CA LYS A 398 -19.70 12.80 -1.13
C LYS A 398 -20.30 11.43 -0.87
N ASP A 399 -21.16 11.37 0.14
CA ASP A 399 -21.96 10.20 0.42
C ASP A 399 -22.90 9.93 -0.76
N ARG A 400 -22.75 8.77 -1.39
CA ARG A 400 -23.61 8.36 -2.51
C ARG A 400 -24.80 7.51 -2.06
N ASP A 401 -24.88 7.17 -0.77
CA ASP A 401 -25.94 6.34 -0.22
C ASP A 401 -27.11 7.19 0.28
N THR A 402 -28.18 7.24 -0.52
CA THR A 402 -29.42 7.97 -0.21
C THR A 402 -30.39 7.12 0.62
N SER A 403 -29.94 6.65 1.78
CA SER A 403 -30.64 5.59 2.52
C SER A 403 -31.87 5.99 3.35
N ASP A 404 -32.32 7.25 3.30
CA ASP A 404 -33.40 7.74 4.18
C ASP A 404 -34.81 7.33 3.74
N ASN A 405 -34.95 6.70 2.58
CA ASN A 405 -36.23 6.24 2.06
C ASN A 405 -36.68 4.91 2.70
N TYR A 406 -37.11 4.92 3.97
CA TYR A 406 -38.06 3.89 4.44
C TYR A 406 -38.90 4.27 5.68
N ARG A 407 -40.22 4.39 5.45
CA ARG A 407 -41.37 4.16 6.36
C ARG A 407 -41.77 5.16 7.45
N SER A 408 -41.00 6.20 7.72
CA SER A 408 -41.48 7.35 8.50
C SER A 408 -41.53 8.55 7.57
N ASN A 409 -42.50 9.45 7.74
CA ASN A 409 -42.74 10.62 6.89
C ASN A 409 -41.46 11.18 6.23
N PRO A 410 -41.49 11.55 4.93
CA PRO A 410 -40.34 12.16 4.28
C PRO A 410 -39.96 13.40 5.09
N THR A 411 -38.96 13.29 5.96
CA THR A 411 -38.23 14.45 6.43
C THR A 411 -37.71 15.07 5.14
N GLN A 412 -38.16 16.29 4.89
CA GLN A 412 -37.86 17.05 3.70
C GLN A 412 -36.33 16.98 3.49
N PHE A 413 -35.92 16.28 2.44
CA PHE A 413 -34.52 15.97 2.19
C PHE A 413 -33.84 17.25 1.72
N ASP A 414 -33.36 18.05 2.66
CA ASP A 414 -32.52 19.20 2.34
C ASP A 414 -31.07 18.71 2.24
N ARG A 415 -30.66 18.46 1.01
CA ARG A 415 -29.31 18.04 0.68
C ARG A 415 -28.30 19.13 1.03
N ASP A 416 -28.66 20.38 0.81
CA ASP A 416 -27.78 21.53 0.99
C ASP A 416 -27.54 21.77 2.50
N GLU A 417 -28.57 21.60 3.33
CA GLU A 417 -28.45 21.67 4.80
C GLU A 417 -27.50 20.58 5.33
N ARG A 418 -27.65 19.33 4.87
CA ARG A 418 -26.79 18.22 5.32
C ARG A 418 -25.36 18.31 4.83
N GLU A 419 -25.16 18.76 3.60
CA GLU A 419 -23.84 19.04 3.06
C GLU A 419 -23.16 20.13 3.91
N THR A 420 -23.88 21.22 4.19
CA THR A 420 -23.42 22.30 5.06
C THR A 420 -23.04 21.79 6.46
N HIS A 421 -23.91 20.98 7.07
CA HIS A 421 -23.64 20.36 8.37
C HIS A 421 -22.43 19.42 8.35
N SER A 422 -22.26 18.63 7.29
CA SER A 422 -21.15 17.71 7.10
C SER A 422 -19.80 18.44 6.98
N TYR A 423 -19.76 19.53 6.20
CA TYR A 423 -18.58 20.38 6.10
C TYR A 423 -18.30 21.15 7.39
N ALA A 424 -19.32 21.57 8.14
CA ALA A 424 -19.15 22.17 9.46
C ALA A 424 -18.55 21.17 10.47
N ARG A 425 -19.00 19.91 10.47
CA ARG A 425 -18.39 18.83 11.28
C ARG A 425 -16.94 18.60 10.91
N LEU A 426 -16.61 18.55 9.60
CA LEU A 426 -15.23 18.43 9.14
C LEU A 426 -14.39 19.61 9.63
N GLN A 427 -14.86 20.84 9.44
CA GLN A 427 -14.14 22.04 9.87
C GLN A 427 -13.87 22.01 11.38
N ASN A 428 -14.87 21.67 12.19
CA ASN A 428 -14.71 21.54 13.64
C ASN A 428 -13.64 20.48 14.00
N LEU A 429 -13.66 19.31 13.37
CA LEU A 429 -12.63 18.28 13.55
C LEU A 429 -11.23 18.80 13.22
N LEU A 430 -11.10 19.51 12.07
CA LEU A 430 -9.85 20.07 11.60
C LEU A 430 -9.28 21.08 12.61
N GLU A 431 -10.12 22.00 13.08
CA GLU A 431 -9.72 23.10 13.97
C GLU A 431 -9.45 22.66 15.41
N THR A 432 -10.17 21.65 15.92
CA THR A 432 -10.07 21.24 17.33
C THR A 432 -9.11 20.06 17.52
N GLN A 433 -9.32 18.96 16.79
CA GLN A 433 -8.62 17.70 17.05
C GLN A 433 -7.35 17.59 16.21
N ILE A 434 -7.43 17.89 14.91
CA ILE A 434 -6.30 17.76 13.97
C ILE A 434 -5.22 18.80 14.28
N ARG A 435 -5.56 20.06 14.58
CA ARG A 435 -4.58 21.07 15.05
C ARG A 435 -3.79 20.61 16.28
N GLY A 436 -4.40 19.76 17.12
CA GLY A 436 -3.77 19.13 18.28
C GLY A 436 -2.67 18.10 17.95
N LEU A 437 -2.46 17.74 16.68
CA LEU A 437 -1.33 16.91 16.25
C LEU A 437 -0.06 17.77 16.19
N SER A 438 0.74 17.70 17.25
CA SER A 438 1.91 18.58 17.43
C SER A 438 3.03 18.30 16.44
N THR A 439 3.17 17.08 15.92
CA THR A 439 4.27 16.65 15.05
C THR A 439 4.03 16.97 13.58
N VAL A 440 2.76 17.04 13.18
CA VAL A 440 2.35 17.28 11.78
C VAL A 440 2.77 18.68 11.35
N GLN A 441 3.42 18.76 10.19
CA GLN A 441 3.93 19.99 9.59
C GLN A 441 3.09 20.40 8.39
N HIS A 442 2.53 19.42 7.68
CA HIS A 442 1.75 19.62 6.47
C HIS A 442 0.41 18.89 6.57
N LEU A 443 -0.68 19.61 6.39
CA LEU A 443 -2.02 19.07 6.21
C LEU A 443 -2.47 19.34 4.78
N GLN A 444 -3.09 18.35 4.14
CA GLN A 444 -3.74 18.49 2.85
C GLN A 444 -5.11 17.83 2.91
N VAL A 445 -6.16 18.54 2.48
CA VAL A 445 -7.53 18.05 2.47
C VAL A 445 -8.12 18.23 1.08
N TYR A 446 -8.50 17.12 0.48
CA TYR A 446 -9.03 17.07 -0.89
C TYR A 446 -10.44 16.50 -0.91
N GLU A 447 -11.34 17.10 -1.67
CA GLU A 447 -12.53 16.44 -2.18
C GLU A 447 -12.19 15.70 -3.47
N ASN A 448 -12.54 14.42 -3.51
CA ASN A 448 -12.05 13.48 -4.51
C ASN A 448 -10.50 13.53 -4.60
N ILE A 449 -9.92 13.16 -5.74
CA ILE A 449 -8.45 12.99 -5.85
C ILE A 449 -7.73 14.35 -5.94
N GLN A 450 -8.40 15.46 -6.32
CA GLN A 450 -7.70 16.67 -6.74
C GLN A 450 -8.32 18.02 -6.32
N GLU A 451 -9.56 18.07 -5.84
CA GLU A 451 -10.22 19.35 -5.54
C GLU A 451 -9.92 19.77 -4.10
N LYS A 452 -9.49 21.02 -3.86
CA LYS A 452 -9.23 21.48 -2.49
C LYS A 452 -10.54 21.80 -1.78
N VAL A 453 -10.65 21.40 -0.51
CA VAL A 453 -11.84 21.67 0.31
C VAL A 453 -11.78 23.07 0.90
N GLU A 454 -12.77 23.92 0.61
CA GLU A 454 -12.80 25.31 1.07
C GLU A 454 -12.72 25.45 2.60
N CYS A 455 -13.51 24.66 3.36
CA CYS A 455 -13.52 24.76 4.82
C CYS A 455 -12.21 24.29 5.49
N ALA A 456 -11.31 23.63 4.73
CA ALA A 456 -10.02 23.17 5.24
C ALA A 456 -8.89 24.20 5.07
N LYS A 457 -9.02 25.17 4.15
CA LYS A 457 -7.94 26.11 3.76
C LYS A 457 -7.31 26.83 4.95
N ALA A 458 -8.13 27.40 5.84
CA ALA A 458 -7.65 28.11 7.02
C ALA A 458 -6.81 27.22 7.94
N THR A 459 -7.14 25.93 8.04
CA THR A 459 -6.36 24.98 8.85
C THR A 459 -5.10 24.53 8.12
N GLU A 460 -5.13 24.31 6.80
CA GLU A 460 -3.91 24.05 6.00
C GLU A 460 -2.87 25.19 6.12
N GLU A 461 -3.35 26.43 6.01
CA GLU A 461 -2.53 27.64 6.18
C GLU A 461 -1.97 27.72 7.61
N TRP A 462 -2.78 27.42 8.62
CA TRP A 462 -2.32 27.37 10.01
C TRP A 462 -1.17 26.37 10.21
N PHE A 463 -1.22 25.18 9.61
CA PHE A 463 -0.11 24.22 9.67
C PHE A 463 1.15 24.75 8.98
N SER A 464 0.98 25.37 7.82
CA SER A 464 2.08 25.97 7.05
C SER A 464 2.78 27.08 7.85
N GLU A 465 2.00 27.98 8.45
CA GLU A 465 2.50 29.07 9.28
C GLU A 465 3.16 28.55 10.57
N ARG A 466 2.54 27.58 11.26
CA ARG A 466 3.11 26.95 12.44
C ARG A 466 4.47 26.31 12.16
N THR A 467 4.60 25.62 11.03
CA THR A 467 5.85 25.00 10.59
C THR A 467 6.91 26.06 10.29
N ARG A 468 6.54 27.13 9.58
CA ARG A 468 7.42 28.28 9.30
C ARG A 468 7.98 28.89 10.58
N GLN A 469 7.11 29.15 11.56
CA GLN A 469 7.49 29.73 12.86
C GLN A 469 8.43 28.83 13.65
N ARG A 470 8.21 27.51 13.62
CA ARG A 470 9.13 26.53 14.25
C ARG A 470 10.50 26.53 13.57
N GLY A 471 10.53 26.62 12.24
CA GLY A 471 11.77 26.72 11.47
C GLY A 471 12.57 27.97 11.83
N LEU A 472 11.91 29.12 11.95
CA LEU A 472 12.56 30.38 12.37
C LEU A 472 13.16 30.28 13.78
N LYS A 473 12.39 29.77 14.75
CA LYS A 473 12.89 29.58 16.12
C LYS A 473 14.07 28.62 16.20
N ALA A 474 14.04 27.53 15.42
CA ALA A 474 15.16 26.58 15.36
C ALA A 474 16.42 27.23 14.77
N LEU A 475 16.27 28.07 13.73
CA LEU A 475 17.38 28.81 13.13
C LEU A 475 17.98 29.84 14.10
N GLU A 476 17.15 30.58 14.83
CA GLU A 476 17.61 31.53 15.84
C GLU A 476 18.39 30.83 16.96
N LYS A 477 17.88 29.69 17.42
CA LYS A 477 18.56 28.86 18.43
C LYS A 477 19.91 28.35 17.92
N ALA A 478 19.97 27.82 16.70
CA ALA A 478 21.23 27.34 16.11
C ALA A 478 22.26 28.47 15.92
N LYS A 479 21.81 29.68 15.56
CA LYS A 479 22.69 30.86 15.49
C LYS A 479 23.25 31.24 16.87
N LEU A 480 22.44 31.14 17.92
CA LEU A 480 22.89 31.42 19.29
C LEU A 480 23.90 30.37 19.77
N GLU A 481 23.62 29.08 19.55
CA GLU A 481 24.53 27.98 19.89
C GLU A 481 25.87 28.10 19.16
N SER A 482 25.85 28.42 17.86
CA SER A 482 27.07 28.65 17.08
C SER A 482 27.88 29.84 17.59
N ARG A 483 27.23 30.92 18.06
CA ARG A 483 27.92 32.06 18.67
C ARG A 483 28.56 31.69 20.01
N MET A 484 27.88 30.89 20.84
CA MET A 484 28.43 30.42 22.11
C MET A 484 29.66 29.52 21.90
N GLN A 485 29.59 28.57 20.96
CA GLN A 485 30.74 27.71 20.63
C GLN A 485 31.95 28.50 20.08
N ALA A 486 31.70 29.57 19.32
CA ALA A 486 32.77 30.44 18.83
C ALA A 486 33.45 31.24 19.94
N LEU A 487 32.75 31.53 21.04
CA LEU A 487 33.32 32.19 22.22
C LEU A 487 34.17 31.23 23.05
N ASP A 488 33.73 29.97 23.23
CA ASP A 488 34.48 28.97 23.99
C ASP A 488 35.81 28.56 23.33
N ILE A 489 35.90 28.58 21.99
CA ILE A 489 37.15 28.26 21.26
C ILE A 489 38.13 29.45 21.23
N GLY A 490 37.66 30.65 21.56
CA GLY A 490 38.47 31.88 21.55
C GLY A 490 39.44 32.02 22.75
N ASP A 491 39.20 31.30 23.86
CA ASP A 491 39.97 31.47 25.10
C ASP A 491 41.17 30.51 25.25
N ASP A 492 41.23 29.41 24.49
CA ASP A 492 42.30 28.41 24.64
C ASP A 492 43.62 28.73 23.91
N ASN A 493 43.69 29.83 23.14
CA ASN A 493 44.91 30.25 22.43
C ASN A 493 45.63 31.46 23.06
N ALA A 494 45.22 31.93 24.23
CA ALA A 494 45.80 33.12 24.87
C ALA A 494 46.90 32.83 25.92
N SER A 495 47.36 31.59 26.09
CA SER A 495 48.35 31.24 27.13
C SER A 495 49.49 30.33 26.64
N SER A 496 50.27 30.80 25.65
CA SER A 496 51.61 30.27 25.40
C SER A 496 52.50 31.26 24.63
N SER A 497 52.97 32.30 25.31
CA SER A 497 54.29 32.87 25.02
C SER A 497 54.90 33.39 26.31
N VAL A 498 55.50 32.47 27.06
CA VAL A 498 56.44 32.80 28.13
C VAL A 498 57.72 33.26 27.45
N GLU A 499 58.00 34.54 27.61
CA GLU A 499 59.29 35.17 27.32
C GLU A 499 60.42 34.44 28.04
N THR A 500 61.50 34.14 27.32
CA THR A 500 62.81 33.80 27.91
C THR A 500 63.72 35.01 27.70
N PRO A 501 64.33 35.58 28.75
CA PRO A 501 65.24 36.72 28.60
C PRO A 501 66.68 36.27 28.35
N VAL A 502 67.36 37.02 27.48
CA VAL A 502 68.80 37.37 27.60
C VAL A 502 68.88 38.88 27.55
#